data_AF-A0A938XXW1-F1
#
_entry.id   AF-A0A938XXW1-F1
#
_cell.length_a   1.000
_cell.length_b   1.000
_cell.length_c   1.000
_cell.angle_alpha   90.00
_cell.angle_beta   90.00
_cell.angle_gamma   90.00
#
_symmetry.space_group_name_H-M   'P 1'
#
loop_
_entity.id
_entity.type
_entity.pdbx_description
1 polymer ?
#
loop_
_entity_poly.entity_id
_entity_poly.type
_entity_poly.pdbx_seq_one_letter_code
_entity_poly.pdbx_strand_id
1 'polypeptide(L)'
;MQEHILANQYREGLRSFGEVMPNVMQAYNQFTNACFEAGELSVKHKHLTALGISLFSGNEHCIVYHMEGALSEGASEQEIAETVAVAGAYGGGTTFSHGVILINEVLQQRQQARQ
;
A
#
# COMPACT_ATOMS: atom_id res chain seq x y z
N MET A 1 6.51 15.28 -3.81
CA MET A 1 7.18 14.05 -3.35
C MET A 1 7.08 13.07 -4.51
N GLN A 2 8.19 12.54 -5.00
CA GLN A 2 8.14 11.62 -6.12
C GLN A 2 7.58 10.28 -5.63
N GLU A 3 6.53 9.82 -6.30
CA GLU A 3 5.82 8.58 -5.98
C GLU A 3 6.58 7.37 -6.53
N HIS A 4 6.56 6.25 -5.79
CA HIS A 4 7.29 5.06 -6.18
C HIS A 4 6.72 4.46 -7.49
N ILE A 5 7.60 3.93 -8.35
CA ILE A 5 7.23 3.43 -9.68
C ILE A 5 6.10 2.40 -9.65
N LEU A 6 6.12 1.48 -8.68
CA LEU A 6 5.11 0.43 -8.55
C LEU A 6 3.71 0.98 -8.22
N ALA A 7 3.61 2.04 -7.40
CA ALA A 7 2.34 2.67 -7.09
C ALA A 7 1.81 3.48 -8.29
N ASN A 8 2.70 4.16 -9.01
CA ASN A 8 2.36 4.85 -10.27
C ASN A 8 1.82 3.87 -11.31
N GLN A 9 2.55 2.77 -11.57
CA GLN A 9 2.14 1.73 -12.52
C GLN A 9 0.77 1.16 -12.19
N TYR A 10 0.48 0.91 -10.91
CA TYR A 10 -0.82 0.42 -10.48
C TYR A 10 -1.94 1.42 -10.82
N ARG A 11 -1.75 2.70 -10.53
CA ARG A 11 -2.75 3.75 -10.80
C ARG A 11 -2.97 3.99 -12.28
N GLU A 12 -1.90 4.02 -13.07
CA GLU A 12 -1.99 4.12 -14.52
C GLU A 12 -2.69 2.91 -15.14
N GLY A 13 -2.44 1.71 -14.60
CA GLY A 13 -3.14 0.49 -14.96
C GLY A 13 -4.64 0.58 -14.71
N LEU A 14 -5.05 1.06 -13.52
CA LEU A 14 -6.46 1.29 -13.19
C LEU A 14 -7.11 2.31 -14.14
N ARG A 15 -6.42 3.42 -14.44
CA ARG A 15 -6.90 4.43 -15.40
C ARG A 15 -7.13 3.83 -16.78
N SER A 16 -6.13 3.12 -17.31
CA SER A 16 -6.20 2.50 -18.63
C SER A 16 -7.29 1.43 -18.70
N PHE A 17 -7.45 0.62 -17.64
CA PHE A 17 -8.54 -0.34 -17.56
C PHE A 17 -9.91 0.35 -17.51
N GLY A 18 -10.02 1.50 -16.84
CA GLY A 18 -11.24 2.31 -16.80
C GLY A 18 -11.68 2.86 -18.14
N GLU A 19 -10.75 3.08 -19.08
CA GLU A 19 -11.07 3.47 -20.45
C GLU A 19 -11.73 2.32 -21.23
N VAL A 20 -11.38 1.07 -20.92
CA VAL A 20 -11.94 -0.15 -21.56
C VAL A 20 -13.23 -0.61 -20.89
N MET A 21 -13.28 -0.58 -19.56
CA MET A 21 -14.39 -1.11 -18.75
C MET A 21 -14.89 -0.06 -17.73
N PRO A 22 -15.47 1.07 -18.20
CA PRO A 22 -15.77 2.23 -17.34
C PRO A 22 -16.76 1.90 -16.21
N ASN A 23 -17.80 1.11 -16.49
CA ASN A 23 -18.80 0.76 -15.48
C ASN A 23 -18.22 -0.13 -14.36
N VAL A 24 -17.31 -1.05 -14.72
CA VAL A 24 -16.64 -1.91 -13.73
C VAL A 24 -15.67 -1.09 -12.89
N MET A 25 -14.87 -0.23 -13.52
CA MET A 25 -13.94 0.63 -12.80
C MET A 25 -14.67 1.62 -11.88
N GLN A 26 -15.80 2.19 -12.32
CA GLN A 26 -16.62 3.06 -11.48
C GLN A 26 -17.15 2.31 -10.25
N ALA A 27 -17.72 1.11 -10.42
CA ALA A 27 -18.23 0.31 -9.32
C ALA A 27 -17.11 -0.11 -8.34
N TYR A 28 -15.96 -0.51 -8.88
CA TYR A 28 -14.78 -0.85 -8.09
C TYR A 28 -14.30 0.34 -7.26
N ASN A 29 -14.11 1.52 -7.88
CA ASN A 29 -13.66 2.72 -7.18
C ASN A 29 -14.67 3.18 -6.11
N GLN A 30 -15.98 3.09 -6.39
CA GLN A 30 -16.99 3.42 -5.39
C GLN A 30 -16.90 2.51 -4.17
N PHE A 31 -16.79 1.20 -4.40
CA PHE A 31 -16.65 0.21 -3.33
C PHE A 31 -15.36 0.43 -2.53
N THR A 32 -14.21 0.53 -3.19
CA THR A 32 -12.93 0.68 -2.51
C THR A 32 -12.83 2.02 -1.76
N ASN A 33 -13.28 3.12 -2.35
CA ASN A 33 -13.32 4.41 -1.65
C ASN A 33 -14.15 4.33 -0.37
N ALA A 34 -15.36 3.77 -0.44
CA ALA A 34 -16.20 3.58 0.74
C ALA A 34 -15.54 2.69 1.81
N CYS A 35 -14.81 1.65 1.41
CA CYS A 35 -14.06 0.81 2.34
C CYS A 35 -12.95 1.57 3.08
N PHE A 36 -12.32 2.56 2.46
CA PHE A 36 -11.19 3.31 3.03
C PHE A 36 -11.58 4.62 3.75
N GLU A 37 -12.84 5.06 3.69
CA GLU A 37 -13.33 6.19 4.48
C GLU A 37 -13.12 5.99 5.99
N ALA A 38 -12.82 7.06 6.73
CA ALA A 38 -12.62 6.96 8.18
C ALA A 38 -13.91 6.51 8.91
N GLY A 39 -13.76 5.61 9.88
CA GLY A 39 -14.83 5.22 10.81
C GLY A 39 -14.23 4.85 12.16
N GLU A 40 -14.73 3.79 12.79
CA GLU A 40 -14.10 3.22 14.01
C GLU A 40 -12.62 2.86 13.80
N LEU A 41 -12.29 2.45 12.56
CA LEU A 41 -10.90 2.39 12.09
C LEU A 41 -10.60 3.65 11.28
N SER A 42 -9.53 4.35 11.64
CA SER A 42 -9.02 5.47 10.86
C SER A 42 -8.47 5.02 9.50
N VAL A 43 -8.39 5.95 8.53
CA VAL A 43 -7.83 5.71 7.19
C VAL A 43 -6.43 5.10 7.28
N LYS A 44 -5.58 5.63 8.18
CA LYS A 44 -4.26 5.09 8.52
C LYS A 44 -4.32 3.59 8.86
N HIS A 45 -5.16 3.19 9.82
CA HIS A 45 -5.24 1.80 10.25
C HIS A 45 -5.79 0.88 9.15
N LYS A 46 -6.68 1.38 8.29
CA LYS A 46 -7.19 0.62 7.14
C LYS A 46 -6.07 0.37 6.11
N HIS A 47 -5.23 1.36 5.83
CA HIS A 47 -4.04 1.17 4.99
C HIS A 47 -3.02 0.22 5.62
N LEU A 48 -2.73 0.32 6.93
CA LEU A 48 -1.84 -0.63 7.61
C LEU A 48 -2.37 -2.07 7.55
N THR A 49 -3.70 -2.23 7.71
CA THR A 49 -4.36 -3.53 7.55
C THR A 49 -4.20 -4.07 6.12
N ALA A 50 -4.49 -3.24 5.12
CA ALA A 50 -4.34 -3.60 3.71
C ALA A 50 -2.87 -3.89 3.34
N LEU A 51 -1.91 -3.18 3.93
CA LEU A 51 -0.48 -3.45 3.78
C LEU A 51 -0.13 -4.85 4.30
N GLY A 52 -0.61 -5.23 5.50
CA GLY A 52 -0.41 -6.58 6.04
C GLY A 52 -0.95 -7.68 5.12
N ILE A 53 -2.16 -7.48 4.56
CA ILE A 53 -2.75 -8.40 3.57
C ILE A 53 -1.92 -8.44 2.29
N SER A 54 -1.45 -7.29 1.81
CA SER A 54 -0.64 -7.19 0.60
C SER A 54 0.69 -7.93 0.74
N LEU A 55 1.36 -7.79 1.88
CA LEU A 55 2.57 -8.51 2.25
C LEU A 55 2.35 -10.02 2.23
N PHE A 56 1.30 -10.48 2.90
CA PHE A 56 0.94 -11.89 2.95
C PHE A 56 0.63 -12.46 1.56
N SER A 57 -0.06 -11.69 0.72
CA SER A 57 -0.38 -12.11 -0.66
C SER A 57 0.80 -12.02 -1.64
N GLY A 58 1.90 -11.36 -1.25
CA GLY A 58 3.04 -11.12 -2.13
C GLY A 58 2.78 -10.14 -3.28
N ASN A 59 1.79 -9.26 -3.15
CA ASN A 59 1.43 -8.30 -4.19
C ASN A 59 2.25 -7.00 -4.04
N GLU A 60 3.37 -6.91 -4.76
CA GLU A 60 4.31 -5.79 -4.71
C GLU A 60 3.67 -4.42 -4.99
N HIS A 61 2.77 -4.34 -5.97
CA HIS A 61 2.05 -3.09 -6.27
C HIS A 61 1.20 -2.63 -5.10
N CYS A 62 0.44 -3.54 -4.49
CA CYS A 62 -0.41 -3.23 -3.34
C CYS A 62 0.41 -2.95 -2.08
N ILE A 63 1.56 -3.62 -1.89
CA ILE A 63 2.49 -3.33 -0.78
C ILE A 63 2.91 -1.86 -0.83
N VAL A 64 3.43 -1.39 -1.97
CA VAL A 64 3.86 0.01 -2.12
C VAL A 64 2.66 0.95 -2.01
N TYR A 65 1.56 0.67 -2.70
CA TYR A 65 0.39 1.54 -2.72
C TYR A 65 -0.19 1.76 -1.31
N HIS A 66 -0.38 0.69 -0.52
CA HIS A 66 -0.93 0.84 0.82
C HIS A 66 0.08 1.36 1.84
N MET A 67 1.37 1.11 1.65
CA MET A 67 2.43 1.75 2.45
C MET A 67 2.43 3.26 2.24
N GLU A 68 2.43 3.75 0.99
CA GLU A 68 2.39 5.18 0.70
C GLU A 68 1.10 5.84 1.20
N GLY A 69 -0.04 5.14 1.10
CA GLY A 69 -1.31 5.58 1.68
C GLY A 69 -1.23 5.73 3.20
N ALA A 70 -0.72 4.71 3.91
CA ALA A 70 -0.53 4.77 5.36
C ALA A 70 0.38 5.95 5.78
N LEU A 71 1.51 6.13 5.08
CA LEU A 71 2.45 7.22 5.35
C LEU A 71 1.83 8.60 5.09
N SER A 72 0.98 8.73 4.07
CA SER A 72 0.27 9.97 3.75
C SER A 72 -0.76 10.32 4.82
N GLU A 73 -1.34 9.30 5.46
CA GLU A 73 -2.24 9.42 6.62
C GLU A 73 -1.50 9.50 7.96
N GLY A 74 -0.18 9.77 7.94
CA GLY A 74 0.62 10.02 9.13
C GLY A 74 1.11 8.78 9.87
N ALA A 75 1.11 7.60 9.24
CA ALA A 75 1.83 6.46 9.79
C ALA A 75 3.34 6.76 9.88
N SER A 76 3.93 6.35 10.99
CA SER A 76 5.37 6.37 11.21
C SER A 76 6.06 5.19 10.52
N GLU A 77 7.37 5.32 10.27
CA GLU A 77 8.19 4.20 9.78
C GLU A 77 8.15 3.00 10.76
N GLN A 78 8.00 3.28 12.06
CA GLN A 78 7.87 2.26 13.10
C GLN A 78 6.55 1.47 12.97
N GLU A 79 5.42 2.13 12.73
CA GLU A 79 4.13 1.44 12.50
C GLU A 79 4.16 0.56 11.24
N ILE A 80 4.86 1.00 10.19
CA ILE A 80 5.11 0.18 9.00
C ILE A 80 5.96 -1.05 9.35
N ALA A 81 7.06 -0.86 10.08
CA ALA A 81 7.94 -1.95 10.49
C ALA A 81 7.21 -2.99 11.37
N GLU A 82 6.37 -2.55 12.31
CA GLU A 82 5.55 -3.44 13.14
C GLU A 82 4.54 -4.23 12.30
N THR A 83 3.92 -3.60 11.30
CA THR A 83 3.01 -4.28 10.36
C THR A 83 3.73 -5.41 9.60
N VAL A 84 4.97 -5.17 9.15
CA VAL A 84 5.80 -6.19 8.50
C VAL A 84 6.14 -7.33 9.43
N ALA A 85 6.53 -7.01 10.67
CA ALA A 85 6.88 -8.01 11.66
C ALA A 85 5.68 -8.93 11.96
N VAL A 86 4.48 -8.37 12.12
CA VAL A 86 3.25 -9.14 12.34
C VAL A 86 2.90 -9.99 11.12
N ALA A 87 2.95 -9.40 9.91
CA ALA A 87 2.68 -10.14 8.67
C ALA A 87 3.68 -11.29 8.46
N GLY A 88 4.98 -11.05 8.73
CA GLY A 88 6.03 -12.07 8.64
C GLY A 88 5.91 -13.15 9.71
N ALA A 89 5.50 -12.79 10.94
CA ALA A 89 5.26 -13.77 12.00
C ALA A 89 4.14 -14.75 11.62
N TYR A 90 3.11 -14.29 10.91
CA TYR A 90 2.02 -15.13 10.41
C TYR A 90 2.39 -15.87 9.11
N GLY A 91 2.91 -15.15 8.12
CA GLY A 91 3.15 -15.64 6.76
C GLY A 91 4.55 -16.20 6.50
N GLY A 92 5.41 -16.27 7.51
CA GLY A 92 6.76 -16.85 7.42
C GLY A 92 7.75 -16.02 6.60
N GLY A 93 8.90 -16.65 6.31
CA GLY A 93 10.06 -15.97 5.71
C GLY A 93 9.79 -15.31 4.35
N THR A 94 8.95 -15.91 3.51
CA THR A 94 8.58 -15.35 2.20
C THR A 94 7.85 -14.01 2.35
N THR A 95 6.84 -13.97 3.23
CA THR A 95 6.10 -12.73 3.54
C THR A 95 7.03 -11.67 4.10
N PHE A 96 7.93 -12.06 5.01
CA PHE A 96 8.90 -11.15 5.61
C PHE A 96 9.89 -10.60 4.58
N SER A 97 10.35 -11.42 3.63
CA SER A 97 11.32 -11.00 2.59
C SER A 97 10.76 -9.93 1.65
N HIS A 98 9.48 -10.05 1.24
CA HIS A 98 8.84 -9.00 0.44
C HIS A 98 8.79 -7.67 1.20
N GLY A 99 8.45 -7.72 2.49
CA GLY A 99 8.42 -6.53 3.33
C GLY A 99 9.78 -5.86 3.45
N VAL A 100 10.82 -6.60 3.85
CA VAL A 100 12.14 -6.01 4.13
C VAL A 100 12.79 -5.40 2.88
N ILE A 101 12.59 -5.96 1.69
CA ILE A 101 13.19 -5.41 0.46
C ILE A 101 12.44 -4.15 0.03
N LEU A 102 11.13 -4.27 -0.21
CA LEU A 102 10.34 -3.23 -0.85
C LEU A 102 10.14 -2.01 0.05
N ILE A 103 10.00 -2.22 1.36
CA ILE A 103 9.76 -1.12 2.30
C ILE A 103 11.01 -0.28 2.49
N ASN A 104 12.19 -0.91 2.60
CA ASN A 104 13.45 -0.19 2.69
C ASN A 104 13.70 0.66 1.43
N GLU A 105 13.39 0.12 0.25
CA GLU A 105 13.49 0.86 -1.01
C GLU A 105 12.60 2.12 -1.00
N VAL A 106 11.31 1.98 -0.65
CA VAL A 106 10.38 3.11 -0.60
C VAL A 106 10.81 4.16 0.43
N LEU A 107 11.25 3.75 1.62
CA LEU A 107 11.72 4.69 2.66
C LEU A 107 12.97 5.45 2.22
N GLN A 108 13.94 4.78 1.60
CA GLN A 108 15.16 5.41 1.10
C GLN A 108 14.87 6.45 0.02
N GLN A 109 14.01 6.12 -0.95
CA GLN A 109 13.60 7.06 -2.00
C GLN A 109 12.93 8.32 -1.41
N ARG A 110 12.08 8.14 -0.39
CA ARG A 110 11.42 9.27 0.30
C ARG A 110 12.41 10.15 1.06
N GLN A 111 13.44 9.57 1.69
CA GLN A 111 14.48 10.33 2.38
C GLN A 111 15.32 11.14 1.38
N GLN A 112 15.68 10.56 0.24
CA GLN A 112 16.39 11.25 -0.84
C GLN A 112 15.56 12.40 -1.42
N ALA A 113 14.25 12.22 -1.62
CA ALA A 113 13.36 13.26 -2.14
C ALA A 113 13.06 14.41 -1.16
N ARG A 114 13.49 14.29 0.11
CA ARG A 114 13.38 15.34 1.15
C ARG A 114 14.66 16.17 1.29
N GLN A 115 15.76 15.73 0.69
CA GLN A 115 17.05 16.45 0.63
C GLN A 115 17.08 17.36 -0.59
#